data_AF-A0A075FJN1-F1
#
_entry.id   AF-A0A075FJN1-F1
#
_cell.length_a   1.000
_cell.length_b   1.000
_cell.length_c   1.000
_cell.angle_alpha   90.00
_cell.angle_beta   90.00
_cell.angle_gamma   90.00
#
_symmetry.space_group_name_H-M   'P 1'
#
loop_
_entity.id
_entity.type
_entity.pdbx_description
1 polymer ?
#
loop_
_entity_poly.entity_id
_entity_poly.type
_entity_poly.pdbx_seq_one_letter_code
_entity_poly.pdbx_strand_id
1 'polypeptide(L)'
;MKTSSNFSSSEIRERIQNNWQEYLSKYGNLFTSDSINGSSPPSVFVGSYGYPKVGVGPMLPPIHGDTTLLDNPEQWLGKSLEEIVNFRLNLVRGIRKLSVENTDGRFIENLHEVAMSSHSIDSDLEFHKTTFPVTTIDGQSPPFGPVGDIKSAKFSSGSAEKSIERVYYDHDLNAHDAVLTLYNSGIEISKIQKCFSVGMLGKKENSFQQNGVLQLLMTSYQNHLYPKF
;
A
#
# COMPACT_ATOMS: atom_id res chain seq x y z
N MET A 1 -12.81 -0.65 -31.65
CA MET A 1 -12.00 0.57 -31.88
C MET A 1 -11.90 1.32 -30.57
N LYS A 2 -10.73 1.31 -29.92
CA LYS A 2 -10.41 2.25 -28.83
C LYS A 2 -9.12 2.94 -29.23
N THR A 3 -9.20 4.26 -29.35
CA THR A 3 -8.16 5.19 -29.73
C THR A 3 -6.98 5.08 -28.77
N SER A 4 -5.88 4.49 -29.25
CA SER A 4 -4.55 4.66 -28.67
C SER A 4 -4.18 6.13 -28.86
N SER A 5 -4.37 6.95 -27.84
CA SER A 5 -3.87 8.32 -27.85
C SER A 5 -2.34 8.26 -27.79
N ASN A 6 -1.69 8.46 -28.94
CA ASN A 6 -0.23 8.54 -29.07
C ASN A 6 0.28 9.84 -28.44
N PHE A 7 0.28 9.92 -27.11
CA PHE A 7 0.95 10.99 -26.38
C PHE A 7 2.45 10.69 -26.30
N SER A 8 3.26 11.72 -26.51
CA SER A 8 4.69 11.68 -26.23
C SER A 8 4.94 11.53 -24.73
N SER A 9 6.11 10.98 -24.36
CA SER A 9 6.51 10.83 -22.95
C SER A 9 6.57 12.16 -22.20
N SER A 10 6.90 13.27 -22.89
CA SER A 10 6.84 14.63 -22.34
C SER A 10 5.43 15.07 -21.99
N GLU A 11 4.45 14.82 -22.86
CA GLU A 11 3.04 15.19 -22.61
C GLU A 11 2.45 14.38 -21.45
N ILE A 12 2.79 13.08 -21.35
CA ILE A 12 2.37 12.24 -20.21
C ILE A 12 2.92 12.79 -18.89
N ARG A 13 4.21 13.17 -18.87
CA ARG A 13 4.85 13.76 -17.68
C ARG A 13 4.21 15.09 -17.29
N GLU A 14 3.94 15.96 -18.26
CA GLU A 14 3.30 17.25 -18.02
C GLU A 14 1.90 17.06 -17.44
N ARG A 15 1.11 16.12 -17.96
CA ARG A 15 -0.24 15.82 -17.44
C ARG A 15 -0.19 15.27 -16.02
N ILE A 16 0.71 14.32 -15.73
CA ILE A 16 0.93 13.81 -14.37
C ILE A 16 1.31 14.96 -13.42
N GLN A 17 2.24 15.82 -13.84
CA GLN A 17 2.67 16.96 -13.04
C GLN A 17 1.53 17.94 -12.78
N ASN A 18 0.72 18.25 -13.78
CA ASN A 18 -0.42 19.16 -13.64
C ASN A 18 -1.49 18.57 -12.71
N ASN A 19 -1.85 17.29 -12.87
CA ASN A 19 -2.77 16.59 -11.98
C ASN A 19 -2.25 16.58 -10.54
N TRP A 20 -0.93 16.38 -10.36
CA TRP A 20 -0.31 16.40 -9.05
C TRP A 20 -0.35 17.78 -8.39
N GLN A 21 -0.08 18.84 -9.16
CA GLN A 21 -0.21 20.21 -8.67
C GLN A 21 -1.67 20.55 -8.32
N GLU A 22 -2.63 20.09 -9.11
CA GLU A 22 -4.05 20.24 -8.81
C GLU A 22 -4.43 19.51 -7.51
N TYR A 23 -3.96 18.28 -7.34
CA TYR A 23 -4.16 17.50 -6.11
C TYR A 23 -3.56 18.22 -4.89
N LEU A 24 -2.30 18.66 -4.98
CA LEU A 24 -1.64 19.40 -3.92
C LEU A 24 -2.36 20.72 -3.60
N SER A 25 -2.92 21.39 -4.60
CA SER A 25 -3.68 22.63 -4.40
C SER A 25 -5.04 22.37 -3.75
N LYS A 26 -5.78 21.37 -4.25
CA LYS A 26 -7.10 20.96 -3.75
C LYS A 26 -7.02 20.47 -2.31
N TYR A 27 -5.97 19.73 -1.98
CA TYR A 27 -5.73 19.12 -0.69
C TYR A 27 -4.62 19.84 0.10
N GLY A 28 -4.28 21.08 -0.27
CA GLY A 28 -3.21 21.87 0.36
C GLY A 28 -3.34 21.93 1.88
N ASN A 29 -4.57 22.06 2.37
CA ASN A 29 -4.89 22.10 3.80
C ASN A 29 -4.52 20.80 4.53
N LEU A 30 -4.55 19.64 3.85
CA LEU A 30 -4.16 18.35 4.44
C LEU A 30 -2.64 18.23 4.58
N PHE A 31 -1.87 18.88 3.70
CA PHE A 31 -0.41 18.96 3.82
C PHE A 31 0.04 19.96 4.89
N THR A 32 -0.86 20.84 5.36
CA THR A 32 -0.65 21.72 6.50
C THR A 32 -1.28 21.20 7.80
N SER A 33 -2.08 20.14 7.70
CA SER A 33 -2.73 19.47 8.84
C SER A 33 -1.82 18.39 9.40
N ASP A 34 -1.92 18.15 10.71
CA ASP A 34 -1.32 17.01 11.39
C ASP A 34 -2.26 15.80 11.39
N SER A 35 -3.38 15.85 10.67
CA SER A 35 -4.35 14.75 10.54
C SER A 35 -4.94 14.64 9.15
N ILE A 36 -5.31 13.40 8.79
CA ILE A 36 -6.00 13.04 7.55
C ILE A 36 -7.06 11.98 7.86
N ASN A 37 -8.20 12.07 7.19
CA ASN A 37 -9.18 11.00 7.17
C ASN A 37 -9.57 10.61 5.74
N GLY A 38 -10.10 9.40 5.61
CA GLY A 38 -10.61 8.87 4.36
C GLY A 38 -10.88 7.38 4.46
N SER A 39 -11.14 6.73 3.33
CA SER A 39 -11.28 5.27 3.25
C SER A 39 -9.97 4.67 2.73
N SER A 40 -9.24 3.98 3.60
CA SER A 40 -8.03 3.23 3.24
C SER A 40 -8.44 2.05 2.35
N PRO A 41 -7.84 1.84 1.18
CA PRO A 41 -7.92 0.54 0.52
C PRO A 41 -7.40 -0.57 1.47
N PRO A 42 -7.66 -1.85 1.17
CA PRO A 42 -7.01 -2.98 1.83
C PRO A 42 -5.53 -3.02 1.44
N SER A 43 -4.79 -2.08 2.01
CA SER A 43 -3.43 -1.79 1.63
C SER A 43 -2.59 -1.20 2.76
N VAL A 44 -1.37 -1.72 2.81
CA VAL A 44 -0.36 -1.46 3.81
C VAL A 44 0.97 -1.30 3.08
N PHE A 45 1.78 -0.40 3.59
CA PHE A 45 3.12 -0.11 3.11
C PHE A 45 4.15 -0.73 4.06
N VAL A 46 5.15 -1.38 3.48
CA VAL A 46 6.34 -1.89 4.17
C VAL A 46 7.58 -1.48 3.38
N GLY A 47 8.40 -0.61 3.97
CA GLY A 47 9.64 -0.13 3.38
C GLY A 47 10.83 -1.07 3.63
N SER A 48 11.93 -0.84 2.92
CA SER A 48 13.22 -1.53 3.13
C SER A 48 14.30 -0.61 3.69
N TYR A 49 14.11 0.71 3.60
CA TYR A 49 15.07 1.69 4.08
C TYR A 49 15.19 1.64 5.61
N GLY A 50 16.44 1.56 6.10
CA GLY A 50 16.73 1.54 7.54
C GLY A 50 16.74 0.15 8.19
N TYR A 51 16.71 -0.94 7.40
CA TYR A 51 16.77 -2.32 7.90
C TYR A 51 17.83 -2.51 9.01
N PRO A 52 17.52 -3.20 10.13
CA PRO A 52 16.29 -3.95 10.41
C PRO A 52 15.10 -3.12 10.91
N LYS A 53 15.25 -1.79 11.05
CA LYS A 53 14.15 -0.90 11.48
C LYS A 53 13.53 -0.18 10.28
N VAL A 54 12.45 -0.75 9.77
CA VAL A 54 11.79 -0.28 8.55
C VAL A 54 10.55 0.54 8.85
N GLY A 55 10.16 1.37 7.88
CA GLY A 55 8.91 2.11 7.94
C GLY A 55 7.73 1.23 7.51
N VAL A 56 6.70 1.16 8.35
CA VAL A 56 5.47 0.40 8.09
C VAL A 56 4.23 1.22 8.43
N GLY A 57 3.14 1.02 7.69
CA GLY A 57 1.84 1.61 8.03
C GLY A 57 0.82 1.58 6.90
N PRO A 58 -0.38 2.15 7.11
CA PRO A 58 -1.46 2.13 6.13
C PRO A 58 -1.22 3.11 4.98
N MET A 59 -1.97 2.91 3.90
CA MET A 59 -2.05 3.86 2.78
C MET A 59 -3.44 4.47 2.72
N LEU A 60 -3.55 5.78 2.95
CA LEU A 60 -4.84 6.45 3.10
C LEU A 60 -4.97 7.62 2.12
N PRO A 61 -5.99 7.61 1.24
CA PRO A 61 -6.32 8.77 0.44
C PRO A 61 -7.26 9.72 1.21
N PRO A 62 -7.28 11.02 0.90
CA PRO A 62 -8.17 12.00 1.53
C PRO A 62 -9.57 12.03 0.91
N ILE A 63 -10.14 10.84 0.68
CA ILE A 63 -11.47 10.65 0.11
C ILE A 63 -12.14 9.46 0.80
N HIS A 64 -13.46 9.50 0.90
CA HIS A 64 -14.27 8.39 1.39
C HIS A 64 -14.95 7.62 0.26
N GLY A 65 -15.25 6.35 0.50
CA GLY A 65 -15.94 5.45 -0.43
C GLY A 65 -15.07 4.27 -0.85
N ASP A 66 -15.39 3.67 -2.00
CA ASP A 66 -14.58 2.58 -2.55
C ASP A 66 -13.28 3.12 -3.15
N THR A 67 -12.19 2.85 -2.45
CA THR A 67 -10.83 3.24 -2.82
C THR A 67 -9.98 2.03 -3.22
N THR A 68 -10.58 0.84 -3.35
CA THR A 68 -9.91 -0.42 -3.70
C THR A 68 -9.08 -0.28 -4.97
N LEU A 69 -9.63 0.42 -5.97
CA LEU A 69 -8.96 0.67 -7.25
C LEU A 69 -7.63 1.41 -7.09
N LEU A 70 -7.43 2.22 -6.05
CA LEU A 70 -6.19 2.99 -5.87
C LEU A 70 -4.97 2.10 -5.59
N ASP A 71 -5.21 0.87 -5.12
CA ASP A 71 -4.14 -0.07 -4.83
C ASP A 71 -4.51 -1.53 -5.19
N ASN A 72 -5.15 -1.71 -6.33
CA ASN A 72 -5.47 -3.03 -6.89
C ASN A 72 -4.90 -3.14 -8.33
N PRO A 73 -3.63 -3.59 -8.48
CA PRO A 73 -2.99 -3.75 -9.77
C PRO A 73 -3.75 -4.65 -10.75
N GLU A 74 -4.42 -5.69 -10.26
CA GLU A 74 -5.23 -6.60 -11.06
C GLU A 74 -6.40 -5.88 -11.75
N GLN A 75 -6.92 -4.81 -11.14
CA GLN A 75 -7.97 -3.95 -11.70
C GLN A 75 -7.44 -2.81 -12.59
N TRP A 76 -6.13 -2.63 -12.73
CA TRP A 76 -5.55 -1.57 -13.56
C TRP A 76 -5.43 -1.94 -15.04
N LEU A 77 -5.77 -3.18 -15.42
CA LEU A 77 -5.75 -3.58 -16.81
C LEU A 77 -6.65 -2.67 -17.67
N GLY A 78 -6.05 -2.03 -18.69
CA GLY A 78 -6.75 -1.09 -19.55
C GLY A 78 -6.81 0.35 -19.03
N LYS A 79 -6.18 0.64 -17.89
CA LYS A 79 -5.92 2.01 -17.41
C LYS A 79 -4.68 2.59 -18.07
N SER A 80 -4.68 3.91 -18.24
CA SER A 80 -3.51 4.65 -18.72
C SER A 80 -2.43 4.73 -17.64
N LEU A 81 -1.17 4.91 -18.05
CA LEU A 81 -0.06 5.12 -17.12
C LEU A 81 -0.33 6.30 -16.17
N GLU A 82 -0.90 7.38 -16.70
CA GLU A 82 -1.29 8.56 -15.91
C GLU A 82 -2.32 8.22 -14.82
N GLU A 83 -3.35 7.44 -15.13
CA GLU A 83 -4.32 6.98 -14.13
C GLU A 83 -3.63 6.15 -13.03
N ILE A 84 -2.76 5.21 -13.41
CA ILE A 84 -2.03 4.36 -12.46
C ILE A 84 -1.11 5.19 -11.57
N VAL A 85 -0.39 6.15 -12.16
CA VAL A 85 0.48 7.08 -11.41
C VAL A 85 -0.36 7.91 -10.43
N ASN A 86 -1.49 8.44 -10.87
CA ASN A 86 -2.40 9.22 -10.02
C ASN A 86 -2.97 8.38 -8.87
N PHE A 87 -3.33 7.12 -9.11
CA PHE A 87 -3.80 6.21 -8.04
C PHE A 87 -2.78 6.14 -6.90
N ARG A 88 -1.50 5.96 -7.25
CA ARG A 88 -0.40 5.82 -6.30
C ARG A 88 0.00 7.13 -5.62
N LEU A 89 -0.10 8.26 -6.33
CA LEU A 89 0.19 9.59 -5.78
C LEU A 89 -0.87 10.05 -4.77
N ASN A 90 -2.12 9.62 -4.95
CA ASN A 90 -3.23 9.98 -4.05
C ASN A 90 -3.17 9.26 -2.70
N LEU A 91 -2.30 8.26 -2.55
CA LEU A 91 -2.16 7.50 -1.31
C LEU A 91 -1.12 8.15 -0.38
N VAL A 92 -1.60 8.72 0.72
CA VAL A 92 -0.72 9.20 1.79
C VAL A 92 -0.23 8.00 2.59
N ARG A 93 1.09 7.87 2.70
CA ARG A 93 1.73 6.83 3.52
C ARG A 93 1.88 7.35 4.94
N GLY A 94 1.11 6.77 5.86
CA GLY A 94 1.42 6.89 7.27
C GLY A 94 2.50 5.87 7.63
N ILE A 95 3.62 6.31 8.19
CA ILE A 95 4.74 5.45 8.53
C ILE A 95 4.99 5.49 10.04
N ARG A 96 5.26 4.33 10.63
CA ARG A 96 5.90 4.17 11.92
C ARG A 96 7.13 3.28 11.74
N LYS A 97 8.26 3.65 12.35
CA LYS A 97 9.48 2.83 12.29
C LYS A 97 9.39 1.68 13.29
N LEU A 98 9.44 0.45 12.80
CA LEU A 98 9.40 -0.77 13.62
C LEU A 98 10.56 -1.70 13.27
N SER A 99 11.04 -2.46 14.25
CA SER A 99 11.99 -3.55 13.98
C SER A 99 11.25 -4.69 13.32
N VAL A 100 11.83 -5.29 12.28
CA VAL A 100 11.27 -6.50 11.64
C VAL A 100 11.15 -7.67 12.61
N GLU A 101 11.90 -7.67 13.70
CA GLU A 101 11.84 -8.70 14.75
C GLU A 101 10.66 -8.51 15.71
N ASN A 102 10.05 -7.32 15.74
CA ASN A 102 8.93 -7.02 16.63
C ASN A 102 7.62 -7.01 15.84
N THR A 103 6.92 -8.12 15.91
CA THR A 103 5.65 -8.36 15.21
C THR A 103 4.43 -8.10 16.08
N ASP A 104 4.63 -7.69 17.33
CA ASP A 104 3.57 -7.61 18.32
C ASP A 104 3.09 -6.17 18.54
N GLY A 105 1.82 -6.08 18.93
CA GLY A 105 1.21 -4.86 19.42
C GLY A 105 0.12 -4.32 18.51
N ARG A 106 -0.74 -3.51 19.13
CA ARG A 106 -1.99 -3.01 18.55
C ARG A 106 -1.84 -2.33 17.19
N PHE A 107 -0.71 -1.67 16.93
CA PHE A 107 -0.50 -1.05 15.63
C PHE A 107 -0.33 -2.08 14.50
N ILE A 108 0.40 -3.17 14.73
CA ILE A 108 0.56 -4.25 13.75
C ILE A 108 -0.76 -5.01 13.58
N GLU A 109 -1.46 -5.30 14.68
CA GLU A 109 -2.79 -5.92 14.63
C GLU A 109 -3.77 -5.12 13.77
N ASN A 110 -3.82 -3.79 13.96
CA ASN A 110 -4.62 -2.91 13.12
C ASN A 110 -4.21 -2.97 11.63
N LEU A 111 -2.90 -3.08 11.33
CA LEU A 111 -2.43 -3.24 9.93
C LEU A 111 -2.86 -4.58 9.34
N HIS A 112 -2.85 -5.65 10.15
CA HIS A 112 -3.37 -6.95 9.72
C HIS A 112 -4.85 -6.85 9.38
N GLU A 113 -5.66 -6.19 10.22
CA GLU A 113 -7.09 -5.96 9.98
C GLU A 113 -7.33 -5.21 8.65
N VAL A 114 -6.55 -4.16 8.37
CA VAL A 114 -6.62 -3.43 7.10
C VAL A 114 -6.23 -4.32 5.92
N ALA A 115 -5.13 -5.08 6.04
CA ALA A 115 -4.63 -5.94 4.97
C ALA A 115 -5.59 -7.10 4.63
N MET A 116 -6.22 -7.72 5.64
CA MET A 116 -7.21 -8.78 5.43
C MET A 116 -8.59 -8.27 5.01
N SER A 117 -8.86 -6.95 5.10
CA SER A 117 -10.17 -6.41 4.79
C SER A 117 -10.62 -6.75 3.37
N SER A 118 -11.89 -7.08 3.21
CA SER A 118 -12.53 -7.32 1.92
C SER A 118 -12.77 -6.04 1.11
N HIS A 119 -12.88 -4.89 1.78
CA HIS A 119 -13.21 -3.60 1.17
C HIS A 119 -12.41 -2.46 1.83
N SER A 120 -12.52 -1.26 1.27
CA SER A 120 -11.97 -0.06 1.89
C SER A 120 -12.53 0.18 3.30
N ILE A 121 -11.67 0.61 4.22
CA ILE A 121 -11.99 0.87 5.64
C ILE A 121 -11.80 2.36 5.94
N ASP A 122 -12.81 2.99 6.54
CA ASP A 122 -12.67 4.36 7.03
C ASP A 122 -11.60 4.42 8.12
N SER A 123 -10.66 5.34 7.93
CA SER A 123 -9.44 5.46 8.73
C SER A 123 -9.17 6.93 9.06
N ASP A 124 -8.71 7.16 10.28
CA ASP A 124 -8.19 8.45 10.74
C ASP A 124 -6.73 8.28 11.13
N LEU A 125 -5.85 9.11 10.55
CA LEU A 125 -4.44 9.17 10.90
C LEU A 125 -4.10 10.53 11.48
N GLU A 126 -3.40 10.52 12.60
CA GLU A 126 -2.73 11.70 13.17
C GLU A 126 -1.22 11.52 13.06
N PHE A 127 -0.50 12.59 12.78
CA PHE A 127 0.93 12.63 12.56
C PHE A 127 1.64 13.45 13.65
N HIS A 128 2.92 13.15 13.89
CA HIS A 128 3.75 13.96 14.78
C HIS A 128 4.09 15.33 14.19
N LYS A 129 4.15 15.43 12.86
CA LYS A 129 4.38 16.63 12.06
C LYS A 129 3.53 16.53 10.80
N THR A 130 3.27 17.67 10.17
CA THR A 130 2.54 17.70 8.89
C THR A 130 3.21 16.80 7.86
N THR A 131 2.41 16.24 6.96
CA THR A 131 2.90 15.31 5.94
C THR A 131 3.83 16.04 4.96
N PHE A 132 4.86 15.35 4.50
CA PHE A 132 5.78 15.87 3.50
C PHE A 132 5.28 15.49 2.11
N PRO A 133 5.01 16.46 1.21
CA PRO A 133 4.74 16.15 -0.18
C PRO A 133 5.99 15.53 -0.79
N VAL A 134 5.83 14.44 -1.54
CA VAL A 134 6.91 13.92 -2.38
C VAL A 134 7.02 14.84 -3.59
N THR A 135 8.16 15.52 -3.71
CA THR A 135 8.38 16.58 -4.71
C THR A 135 8.98 16.08 -6.02
N THR A 136 9.35 14.80 -6.10
CA THR A 136 10.00 14.22 -7.27
C THR A 136 9.40 12.87 -7.64
N ILE A 137 8.85 12.80 -8.85
CA ILE A 137 8.56 11.56 -9.56
C ILE A 137 9.79 11.29 -10.42
N ASP A 138 10.63 10.33 -10.02
CA ASP A 138 11.67 9.83 -10.91
C ASP A 138 11.06 8.75 -11.83
N GLY A 139 11.62 8.60 -13.03
CA GLY A 139 11.14 7.60 -14.00
C GLY A 139 11.67 6.18 -13.73
N GLN A 140 12.21 5.91 -12.55
CA GLN A 140 12.86 4.64 -12.22
C GLN A 140 12.15 3.89 -11.10
N SER A 141 11.39 4.60 -10.25
CA SER A 141 10.66 4.06 -9.12
C SER A 141 9.15 4.29 -9.29
N PRO A 142 8.29 3.40 -8.76
CA PRO A 142 6.87 3.68 -8.66
C PRO A 142 6.64 5.02 -7.96
N PRO A 143 5.74 5.87 -8.48
CA PRO A 143 5.43 7.13 -7.85
C PRO A 143 4.83 6.88 -6.47
N PHE A 144 5.20 7.76 -5.54
CA PHE A 144 4.84 7.65 -4.15
C PHE A 144 4.14 8.93 -3.73
N GLY A 145 2.93 8.79 -3.18
CA GLY A 145 2.24 9.91 -2.56
C GLY A 145 2.94 10.48 -1.32
N PRO A 146 2.33 11.43 -0.62
CA PRO A 146 2.89 12.12 0.55
C PRO A 146 3.18 11.14 1.70
N VAL A 147 4.07 11.53 2.62
CA VAL A 147 4.47 10.68 3.76
C VAL A 147 4.43 11.44 5.08
N GLY A 148 3.95 10.78 6.15
CA GLY A 148 3.90 11.34 7.49
C GLY A 148 4.24 10.31 8.58
N ASP A 149 4.89 10.75 9.65
CA ASP A 149 5.20 9.90 10.81
C ASP A 149 3.99 9.81 11.74
N ILE A 150 3.43 8.61 11.90
CA ILE A 150 2.16 8.38 12.61
C ILE A 150 2.34 8.60 14.11
N LYS A 151 1.49 9.46 14.66
CA LYS A 151 1.24 9.60 16.10
C LYS A 151 0.13 8.66 16.56
N SER A 152 -0.98 8.59 15.82
CA SER A 152 -2.08 7.68 16.10
C SER A 152 -2.79 7.26 14.81
N ALA A 153 -3.34 6.04 14.80
CA ALA A 153 -4.09 5.50 13.68
C ALA A 153 -5.33 4.78 14.21
N LYS A 154 -6.50 5.18 13.71
CA LYS A 154 -7.79 4.56 14.03
C LYS A 154 -8.40 4.04 12.75
N PHE A 155 -8.93 2.84 12.84
CA PHE A 155 -9.59 2.15 11.73
C PHE A 155 -10.99 1.77 12.20
N SER A 156 -11.97 1.99 11.34
CA SER A 156 -13.31 1.45 11.52
C SER A 156 -13.31 -0.07 11.38
N SER A 157 -14.33 -0.72 11.93
CA SER A 157 -14.49 -2.17 11.77
C SER A 157 -14.80 -2.51 10.30
N GLY A 158 -13.97 -3.33 9.68
CA GLY A 158 -14.21 -3.91 8.35
C GLY A 158 -14.64 -5.37 8.41
N SER A 159 -15.04 -5.91 7.26
CA SER A 159 -15.22 -7.36 7.09
C SER A 159 -13.95 -7.96 6.52
N ALA A 160 -13.36 -8.94 7.19
CA ALA A 160 -12.19 -9.67 6.70
C ALA A 160 -12.55 -10.62 5.54
N GLU A 161 -11.60 -10.83 4.64
CA GLU A 161 -11.64 -11.93 3.68
C GLU A 161 -11.50 -13.27 4.41
N LYS A 162 -12.53 -14.11 4.34
CA LYS A 162 -12.60 -15.37 5.11
C LYS A 162 -11.44 -16.32 4.82
N SER A 163 -10.92 -16.36 3.60
CA SER A 163 -9.77 -17.20 3.25
C SER A 163 -8.48 -16.68 3.87
N ILE A 164 -8.27 -15.36 3.88
CA ILE A 164 -7.13 -14.71 4.52
C ILE A 164 -7.22 -14.86 6.04
N GLU A 165 -8.38 -14.60 6.62
CA GLU A 165 -8.64 -14.75 8.06
C GLU A 165 -8.34 -16.17 8.53
N ARG A 166 -8.81 -17.19 7.79
CA ARG A 166 -8.52 -18.59 8.11
C ARG A 166 -7.03 -18.90 8.11
N VAL A 167 -6.31 -18.44 7.09
CA VAL A 167 -4.86 -18.66 6.97
C VAL A 167 -4.09 -17.89 8.05
N TYR A 168 -4.54 -16.68 8.40
CA TYR A 168 -3.93 -15.85 9.44
C TYR A 168 -4.00 -16.50 10.83
N TYR A 169 -5.10 -17.16 11.15
CA TYR A 169 -5.28 -17.87 12.44
C TYR A 169 -4.75 -19.31 12.44
N ASP A 170 -4.25 -19.83 11.31
CA ASP A 170 -3.60 -21.13 11.24
C ASP A 170 -2.10 -21.00 11.53
N HIS A 171 -1.74 -21.15 12.82
CA HIS A 171 -0.37 -20.97 13.29
C HIS A 171 0.59 -22.09 12.90
N ASP A 172 0.08 -23.21 12.38
CA ASP A 172 0.87 -24.37 11.95
C ASP A 172 1.15 -24.34 10.43
N LEU A 173 0.41 -23.53 9.68
CA LEU A 173 0.57 -23.39 8.24
C LEU A 173 1.85 -22.63 7.91
N ASN A 174 2.69 -23.23 7.06
CA ASN A 174 3.89 -22.56 6.58
C ASN A 174 3.54 -21.51 5.51
N ALA A 175 4.45 -20.56 5.31
CA ALA A 175 4.28 -19.44 4.40
C ALA A 175 4.00 -19.86 2.95
N HIS A 176 4.67 -20.91 2.47
CA HIS A 176 4.51 -21.43 1.12
C HIS A 176 3.08 -21.97 0.89
N ASP A 177 2.62 -22.83 1.80
CA ASP A 177 1.29 -23.45 1.70
C ASP A 177 0.17 -22.44 1.92
N ALA A 178 0.39 -21.44 2.79
CA ALA A 178 -0.49 -20.30 2.95
C ALA A 178 -0.69 -19.53 1.64
N VAL A 179 0.41 -19.16 0.95
CA VAL A 179 0.36 -18.46 -0.33
C VAL A 179 -0.38 -19.28 -1.39
N LEU A 180 -0.06 -20.58 -1.52
CA LEU A 180 -0.74 -21.46 -2.48
C LEU A 180 -2.23 -21.63 -2.16
N THR A 181 -2.58 -21.77 -0.88
CA THR A 181 -3.98 -21.88 -0.44
C THR A 181 -4.78 -20.63 -0.82
N LEU A 182 -4.22 -19.45 -0.54
CA LEU A 182 -4.89 -18.19 -0.88
C LEU A 182 -5.02 -18.01 -2.40
N TYR A 183 -3.96 -18.30 -3.15
CA TYR A 183 -3.97 -18.21 -4.61
C TYR A 183 -5.02 -19.14 -5.23
N ASN A 184 -5.05 -20.41 -4.81
CA ASN A 184 -6.02 -21.39 -5.29
C ASN A 184 -7.46 -21.07 -4.87
N SER A 185 -7.64 -20.28 -3.80
CA SER A 185 -8.96 -19.78 -3.37
C SER A 185 -9.45 -18.55 -4.15
N GLY A 186 -8.65 -18.05 -5.11
CA GLY A 186 -8.99 -16.90 -5.95
C GLY A 186 -8.63 -15.54 -5.36
N ILE A 187 -7.81 -15.49 -4.30
CA ILE A 187 -7.32 -14.21 -3.78
C ILE A 187 -6.27 -13.64 -4.74
N GLU A 188 -6.43 -12.37 -5.06
CA GLU A 188 -5.52 -11.60 -5.90
C GLU A 188 -4.10 -11.62 -5.36
N ILE A 189 -3.13 -11.76 -6.26
CA ILE A 189 -1.72 -11.92 -5.90
C ILE A 189 -1.23 -10.69 -5.13
N SER A 190 -1.63 -9.49 -5.52
CA SER A 190 -1.27 -8.25 -4.82
C SER A 190 -1.76 -8.23 -3.37
N LYS A 191 -2.94 -8.80 -3.08
CA LYS A 191 -3.49 -8.91 -1.73
C LYS A 191 -2.73 -9.95 -0.89
N ILE A 192 -2.38 -11.09 -1.49
CA ILE A 192 -1.51 -12.10 -0.86
C ILE A 192 -0.16 -11.48 -0.51
N GLN A 193 0.44 -10.74 -1.44
CA GLN A 193 1.72 -10.05 -1.24
C GLN A 193 1.65 -9.09 -0.06
N LYS A 194 0.60 -8.24 0.03
CA LYS A 194 0.42 -7.31 1.15
C LYS A 194 0.36 -8.02 2.49
N CYS A 195 -0.47 -9.07 2.60
CA CYS A 195 -0.59 -9.88 3.81
C CYS A 195 0.76 -10.51 4.19
N PHE A 196 1.48 -11.02 3.20
CA PHE A 196 2.81 -11.57 3.37
C PHE A 196 3.80 -10.52 3.90
N SER A 197 3.84 -9.33 3.28
CA SER A 197 4.76 -8.24 3.63
C SER A 197 4.59 -7.75 5.07
N VAL A 198 3.38 -7.78 5.62
CA VAL A 198 3.13 -7.39 7.02
C VAL A 198 3.28 -8.54 8.02
N GLY A 199 3.70 -9.73 7.59
CA GLY A 199 3.99 -10.82 8.53
C GLY A 199 2.82 -11.74 8.86
N MET A 200 1.71 -11.67 8.11
CA MET A 200 0.49 -12.43 8.43
C MET A 200 0.56 -13.91 8.03
N LEU A 201 1.52 -14.29 7.18
CA LEU A 201 1.59 -15.63 6.58
C LEU A 201 2.83 -16.36 7.08
N GLY A 202 2.64 -17.61 7.51
CA GLY A 202 3.71 -18.51 7.98
C GLY A 202 3.71 -18.75 9.48
N LYS A 203 4.55 -19.69 9.91
CA LYS A 203 4.65 -20.09 11.32
C LYS A 203 5.17 -18.94 12.18
N LYS A 204 4.57 -18.79 13.37
CA LYS A 204 4.83 -17.69 14.31
C LYS A 204 6.31 -17.51 14.70
N GLU A 205 7.11 -18.57 14.62
CA GLU A 205 8.55 -18.52 14.93
C GLU A 205 9.43 -17.94 13.79
N ASN A 206 8.91 -17.76 12.56
CA ASN A 206 9.73 -17.43 11.37
C ASN A 206 9.12 -16.40 10.40
N SER A 207 7.95 -15.82 10.70
CA SER A 207 7.17 -15.02 9.74
C SER A 207 7.96 -13.82 9.21
N PHE A 208 8.46 -12.88 10.01
CA PHE A 208 9.15 -11.71 9.43
C PHE A 208 10.54 -11.98 8.81
N GLN A 209 11.27 -12.98 9.31
CA GLN A 209 12.64 -13.27 8.86
C GLN A 209 12.68 -13.92 7.47
N GLN A 210 11.66 -14.71 7.12
CA GLN A 210 11.43 -15.16 5.73
C GLN A 210 10.87 -14.02 4.86
N ASN A 211 10.09 -13.10 5.44
CA ASN A 211 9.39 -12.04 4.69
C ASN A 211 10.29 -10.88 4.28
N GLY A 212 11.37 -10.57 5.02
CA GLY A 212 12.33 -9.51 4.65
C GLY A 212 13.14 -9.82 3.37
N VAL A 213 13.52 -11.08 3.17
CA VAL A 213 14.26 -11.53 1.96
C VAL A 213 13.35 -11.55 0.73
N LEU A 214 12.09 -11.96 0.92
CA LEU A 214 11.08 -11.92 -0.15
C LEU A 214 10.64 -10.49 -0.47
N GLN A 215 10.52 -9.56 0.49
CA GLN A 215 10.21 -8.15 0.19
C GLN A 215 11.24 -7.49 -0.74
N LEU A 216 12.53 -7.82 -0.59
CA LEU A 216 13.58 -7.38 -1.52
C LEU A 216 13.41 -7.99 -2.92
N LEU A 217 13.04 -9.28 -2.99
CA LEU A 217 12.71 -9.95 -4.26
C LEU A 217 11.43 -9.37 -4.90
N MET A 218 10.43 -9.00 -4.11
CA MET A 218 9.14 -8.45 -4.57
C MET A 218 9.25 -6.99 -5.01
N THR A 219 10.08 -6.18 -4.34
CA THR A 219 10.44 -4.84 -4.80
C THR A 219 11.21 -4.93 -6.13
N SER A 220 12.08 -5.93 -6.28
CA SER A 220 12.75 -6.25 -7.55
C SER A 220 11.76 -6.75 -8.61
N TYR A 221 10.72 -7.51 -8.22
CA TYR A 221 9.71 -8.05 -9.13
C TYR A 221 8.69 -6.99 -9.59
N GLN A 222 8.31 -6.04 -8.74
CA GLN A 222 7.54 -4.85 -9.15
C GLN A 222 8.31 -3.99 -10.16
N ASN A 223 9.64 -3.95 -10.07
CA ASN A 223 10.49 -3.36 -11.11
C ASN A 223 10.61 -4.21 -12.39
N HIS A 224 10.17 -5.47 -12.37
CA HIS A 224 10.19 -6.38 -13.52
C HIS A 224 8.83 -6.54 -14.21
N LEU A 225 7.72 -6.29 -13.50
CA LEU A 225 6.35 -6.37 -14.04
C LEU A 225 5.93 -5.14 -14.87
N TYR A 226 6.75 -4.09 -14.89
CA TYR A 226 6.62 -2.99 -15.84
C TYR A 226 7.85 -3.00 -16.75
N PRO A 227 7.74 -3.47 -18.02
CA PRO A 227 8.85 -3.38 -18.94
C PRO A 227 9.25 -1.91 -19.11
N LYS A 228 10.56 -1.67 -19.09
CA LYS A 228 11.19 -0.39 -19.42
C LYS A 228 10.65 0.09 -20.76
N PHE A 229 9.75 1.08 -20.73
CA PHE A 229 9.35 1.91 -21.87
C PHE A 229 9.40 3.36 -21.42
#